data_AF-A0A1V2K0F7-F1
#
_entry.id   AF-A0A1V2K0F7-F1
#
_cell.length_a   1.000
_cell.length_b   1.000
_cell.length_c   1.000
_cell.angle_alpha   90.00
_cell.angle_beta   90.00
_cell.angle_gamma   90.00
#
_symmetry.space_group_name_H-M   'P 1'
#
loop_
_entity.id
_entity.type
_entity.pdbx_description
1 polymer ?
#
loop_
_entity_poly.entity_id
_entity_poly.type
_entity_poly.pdbx_seq_one_letter_code
_entity_poly.pdbx_strand_id
1 'polypeptide(L)' 'MFAMKLTLIVLGALLYLVGTPGWFFWAGPELLSTGTTETLIYALFGTCAWLLISFGLAIHIIKTARPTAGGR' A
#
# COMPACT_ATOMS: atom_id res chain seq x y z
N MET A 1 1.60 -4.08 25.52
CA MET A 1 2.50 -3.80 24.37
C MET A 1 2.19 -4.63 23.12
N PHE A 2 1.55 -5.81 23.23
CA PHE A 2 1.15 -6.63 22.07
C PHE A 2 -0.05 -6.04 21.30
N ALA A 3 -1.08 -5.58 22.02
CA ALA A 3 -2.31 -5.06 21.42
C ALA A 3 -2.09 -3.83 20.53
N MET A 4 -1.40 -2.80 21.03
CA MET A 4 -1.14 -1.57 20.27
C MET A 4 -0.41 -1.83 18.95
N LYS A 5 0.57 -2.74 18.95
CA LYS A 5 1.36 -3.09 17.76
C LYS A 5 0.50 -3.84 16.74
N LEU A 6 -0.34 -4.77 17.19
CA LEU A 6 -1.31 -5.46 16.35
C LEU A 6 -2.33 -4.49 15.74
N THR A 7 -2.88 -3.57 16.55
CA THR A 7 -3.84 -2.56 16.09
C THR A 7 -3.27 -1.70 14.97
N LEU A 8 -2.01 -1.28 15.07
CA LEU A 8 -1.35 -0.49 14.02
C LEU A 8 -1.15 -1.28 12.72
N ILE A 9 -0.78 -2.57 12.81
CA ILE A 9 -0.63 -3.42 11.62
C ILE A 9 -1.98 -3.65 10.94
N VAL A 10 -3.02 -3.95 11.72
CA VAL A 10 -4.38 -4.15 11.20
C VAL A 10 -4.92 -2.86 10.59
N LEU A 11 -4.71 -1.71 11.25
CA LEU A 11 -5.09 -0.41 10.73
C LEU A 11 -4.38 -0.11 9.40
N GLY A 12 -3.06 -0.34 9.32
CA GLY A 12 -2.30 -0.17 8.09
C GLY A 12 -2.79 -1.07 6.96
N ALA A 13 -3.09 -2.34 7.26
CA ALA A 13 -3.66 -3.29 6.29
C ALA A 13 -5.05 -2.85 5.81
N LEU A 14 -5.90 -2.35 6.70
CA LEU A 14 -7.22 -1.84 6.37
C LEU A 14 -7.13 -0.59 5.47
N LEU A 15 -6.24 0.36 5.80
CA LEU A 15 -6.00 1.54 4.98
C LEU A 15 -5.51 1.17 3.59
N TYR A 16 -4.63 0.18 3.47
CA TYR A 16 -4.17 -0.34 2.18
C TYR A 16 -5.32 -1.01 1.39
N LEU A 17 -6.16 -1.78 2.08
CA LEU A 17 -7.33 -2.47 1.51
C LEU A 17 -8.40 -1.52 0.99
N VAL A 18 -8.60 -0.37 1.63
CA VAL A 18 -9.57 0.65 1.18
C VAL A 18 -8.94 1.61 0.16
N GLY A 19 -7.67 1.97 0.37
CA GLY A 19 -6.93 2.86 -0.53
C GLY A 19 -6.70 2.25 -1.92
N THR A 20 -6.47 0.94 -2.01
CA THR A 20 -6.29 0.24 -3.29
C THR A 20 -7.53 0.34 -4.21
N PRO A 21 -8.73 -0.08 -3.81
CA PRO A 21 -9.93 0.08 -4.63
C PRO A 21 -10.27 1.56 -4.84
N GLY A 22 -10.04 2.45 -3.87
CA GLY A 22 -10.21 3.90 -4.09
C GLY A 22 -9.29 4.44 -5.19
N TRP A 23 -8.04 3.94 -5.25
CA TRP A 23 -7.09 4.29 -6.30
C TRP A 23 -7.51 3.72 -7.66
N PHE A 24 -7.90 2.44 -7.74
CA PHE A 24 -8.17 1.78 -9.03
C PHE A 24 -9.57 2.00 -9.59
N PHE A 25 -10.60 2.19 -8.75
CA PHE A 25 -11.98 2.37 -9.22
C PHE A 25 -12.42 3.83 -9.30
N TRP A 26 -11.66 4.75 -8.68
CA TRP A 26 -12.05 6.16 -8.63
C TRP A 26 -10.92 7.10 -9.06
N ALA A 27 -9.92 7.32 -8.20
CA ALA A 27 -8.93 8.39 -8.40
C ALA A 27 -8.04 8.16 -9.65
N GLY A 28 -7.54 6.95 -9.84
CA GLY A 28 -6.72 6.57 -11.00
C GLY A 28 -7.47 6.75 -12.32
N PRO A 29 -8.64 6.11 -12.51
CA PRO A 29 -9.46 6.30 -13.71
C PRO A 29 -9.83 7.77 -13.98
N GLU A 30 -10.17 8.53 -12.95
CA GLU A 30 -10.53 9.95 -13.08
C GLU A 30 -9.35 10.78 -13.61
N LEU A 31 -8.16 10.60 -13.03
CA LEU A 31 -6.92 11.28 -13.46
C LEU A 31 -6.54 10.90 -14.91
N LEU A 32 -6.68 9.62 -15.26
CA LEU A 32 -6.42 9.13 -16.61
C LEU A 32 -7.45 9.64 -17.62
N SER A 33 -8.72 9.73 -17.25
CA SER A 33 -9.79 10.25 -18.11
C SER A 33 -9.67 11.74 -18.40
N THR A 34 -9.14 12.51 -17.45
CA THR A 34 -8.90 13.95 -17.62
C THR A 34 -7.79 14.22 -18.64
N GLY A 35 -6.76 13.37 -18.68
CA GLY A 35 -5.79 13.32 -19.78
C GLY A 35 -4.87 14.54 -19.94
N THR A 36 -4.80 15.44 -18.95
CA THR A 36 -3.86 16.57 -18.99
C THR A 36 -2.48 16.11 -18.50
N THR A 37 -1.42 16.83 -18.90
CA THR A 37 -0.05 16.53 -18.45
C THR A 37 0.05 16.47 -16.93
N GLU A 38 -0.63 17.38 -16.23
CA GLU A 38 -0.67 17.44 -14.78
C GLU A 38 -1.32 16.19 -14.19
N THR A 39 -2.49 15.79 -14.69
CA THR A 39 -3.20 14.61 -14.15
C THR A 39 -2.47 13.31 -14.47
N LEU A 40 -1.79 13.22 -15.61
CA LEU A 40 -0.93 12.08 -15.94
C LEU A 40 0.29 11.98 -15.03
N ILE A 41 0.90 13.10 -14.66
CA ILE A 41 1.99 13.13 -13.66
C ILE A 41 1.46 12.65 -12.31
N TYR A 42 0.31 13.15 -11.84
CA TYR A 42 -0.29 12.68 -10.59
C TYR A 42 -0.66 11.19 -10.62
N ALA A 43 -1.21 10.70 -11.74
CA ALA A 43 -1.51 9.29 -11.91
C ALA A 43 -0.25 8.42 -11.87
N LEU A 44 0.86 8.87 -12.47
CA LEU A 44 2.15 8.18 -12.41
C LEU A 44 2.68 8.11 -10.98
N PHE A 45 2.77 9.26 -10.30
CA PHE A 45 3.30 9.32 -8.93
C PHE A 45 2.44 8.53 -7.94
N GLY A 46 1.11 8.59 -8.07
CA GLY A 46 0.23 7.82 -7.20
C GLY A 46 0.29 6.32 -7.49
N THR A 47 0.50 5.91 -8.73
CA THR A 47 0.74 4.49 -9.07
C THR A 47 2.09 4.02 -8.52
N CYS A 48 3.14 4.84 -8.62
CA CYS A 48 4.44 4.57 -8.00
C CYS A 48 4.34 4.47 -6.48
N ALA A 49 3.60 5.36 -5.82
CA ALA A 49 3.36 5.31 -4.38
C ALA A 49 2.61 4.03 -3.98
N TRP A 50 1.57 3.66 -4.72
CA TRP A 50 0.84 2.40 -4.50
C TRP A 50 1.76 1.18 -4.64
N LEU A 51 2.62 1.13 -5.66
CA LEU A 51 3.60 0.03 -5.84
C LEU A 51 4.59 -0.05 -4.67
N LEU A 52 5.13 1.09 -4.22
CA LEU A 52 6.06 1.13 -3.10
C LEU A 52 5.42 0.64 -1.79
N ILE A 53 4.17 1.06 -1.53
CA ILE A 53 3.40 0.60 -0.37
C ILE A 53 3.16 -0.92 -0.45
N SER A 54 2.76 -1.40 -1.63
CA SER A 54 2.51 -2.84 -1.89
C SER A 54 3.77 -3.67 -1.64
N PHE A 55 4.91 -3.21 -2.15
CA PHE A 55 6.19 -3.90 -2.01
C PHE A 55 6.67 -3.88 -0.56
N GLY A 56 6.52 -2.75 0.13
CA GLY A 56 6.80 -2.63 1.57
C GLY A 56 5.96 -3.59 2.40
N LEU A 57 4.66 -3.71 2.09
CA LEU A 57 3.76 -4.65 2.74
C LEU A 57 4.18 -6.11 2.50
N ALA A 58 4.52 -6.47 1.26
CA ALA A 58 5.00 -7.80 0.92
C ALA A 58 6.28 -8.17 1.70
N ILE A 59 7.27 -7.27 1.75
CA ILE A 59 8.49 -7.46 2.54
C ILE A 59 8.16 -7.61 4.02
N HIS A 60 7.24 -6.80 4.55
CA HIS A 60 6.84 -6.87 5.95
C HIS A 60 6.23 -8.22 6.31
N ILE A 61 5.36 -8.76 5.45
CA ILE A 61 4.76 -10.09 5.62
C ILE A 61 5.85 -11.18 5.55
N ILE A 62 6.72 -11.15 4.54
CA ILE A 62 7.80 -12.13 4.37
C ILE A 62 8.75 -12.11 5.57
N LYS A 63 9.16 -10.93 6.05
CA LYS A 63 10.04 -10.80 7.22
C LYS A 63 9.36 -11.28 8.49
N THR A 64 8.07 -10.99 8.66
CA THR A 64 7.29 -11.43 9.82
C THR A 64 7.08 -12.95 9.83
N ALA A 65 6.90 -13.56 8.65
CA ALA A 65 6.69 -15.00 8.49
C ALA A 65 7.99 -15.83 8.54
N ARG A 66 9.14 -15.19 8.29
CA ARG A 66 10.44 -15.90 8.30
C ARG A 66 10.76 -16.32 9.75
N PRO A 67 11.07 -17.60 10.01
CA PRO A 67 11.53 -18.03 11.33
C PRO A 67 12.80 -17.26 11.69
N THR A 68 12.90 -16.73 12.91
CA THR A 68 14.12 -16.09 13.40
C THR A 68 15.26 -17.11 13.32
N ALA A 69 16.20 -16.92 12.41
CA ALA A 69 17.43 -17.71 12.37
C ALA A 69 18.19 -17.45 13.68
N GLY A 70 18.14 -18.42 14.60
CA GLY A 70 18.63 -18.28 15.98
C GLY A 70 17.67 -18.79 17.06
N GLY A 71 16.47 -19.27 16.71
CA GLY A 71 15.59 -20.01 17.63
C GLY A 71 16.06 -21.45 17.88
N ARG A 72 17.32 -21.62 18.28
CA ARG A 72 17.91 -22.81 18.91
C ARG A 72 19.30 -22.48 19.41
#